data_AF-A0A953MXT4-F1
#
_entry.id   AF-A0A953MXT4-F1
#
_cell.length_a   1.000
_cell.length_b   1.000
_cell.length_c   1.000
_cell.angle_alpha   90.00
_cell.angle_beta   90.00
_cell.angle_gamma   90.00
#
_symmetry.space_group_name_H-M   'P 1'
#
loop_
_entity.id
_entity.type
_entity.pdbx_description
1 polymer ?
#
loop_
_entity_poly.entity_id
_entity_poly.type
_entity_poly.pdbx_seq_one_letter_code
_entity_poly.pdbx_strand_id
1 'polypeptide(L)'
;MQLNKTILLAFGLALSTTAWAGGSTATVQIIHNCADAAAASVDVYVNGALFLDDLDFRTATPFVDVPVGVDLTVGIAPASSMSSSESIFEQTFTLADGAKYLIVASGIVSPTGYSPAQPFQLAVYDMAEEAAPSGITDVLVYHGSTDAPTVDVYESSALNATAVNDISYSEFAGYLPLPTADYTLQVRDATNSTIVAAYSAPLSTLGLGGAAITVLASGFLDPAANSNGPEFGLFVALATGGPLVPLPSAVIPTARVQVVHNSADLAAATVDVWLNNTLLLDDFAFRTASLFVDAQAGVPFVVSIAAPTSMDTMNAIAQYTFELEEGGSYIVVANGIVSTSGYAPVQPFDLNVAGDAREAATAPMNTDILVFHGATDAPTVDVAETAVLGGATLVDDLSYGEFAGYLEVPTGDYTLQVRMADGTPVASFDAPLETLGLEGQAITVFASGFLDPSNNSNGEAFGLWASLATGGPLVPLSNTTGVASISEVADRLSLYPNPASSSAQLEIQGAKTERMSLQIADMSGRMVMDLGTHAATGNAITVNVGDLAPGSYRLIVSTNDAATSLPLHVLR
;
A
#
# COMPACT_ATOMS: atom_id res chain seq x y z
N MET A 1 1.60 26.52 4.14
CA MET A 1 0.38 27.28 4.50
C MET A 1 0.74 28.16 5.70
N GLN A 2 0.69 29.49 5.59
CA GLN A 2 1.05 30.36 6.71
C GLN A 2 0.04 30.15 7.85
N LEU A 3 0.46 29.55 8.97
CA LEU A 3 -0.34 29.56 10.19
C LEU A 3 -0.54 31.02 10.59
N ASN A 4 -1.78 31.49 10.50
CA ASN A 4 -2.18 32.73 11.12
C ASN A 4 -1.87 32.62 12.61
N LYS A 5 -1.15 33.61 13.15
CA LYS A 5 -1.04 33.83 14.58
C LYS A 5 -2.45 34.12 15.10
N THR A 6 -3.20 33.07 15.44
CA THR A 6 -4.50 33.21 16.10
C THR A 6 -4.22 33.86 17.44
N ILE A 7 -4.58 35.13 17.55
CA ILE A 7 -4.62 35.86 18.82
C ILE A 7 -5.52 35.03 19.74
N LEU A 8 -4.97 34.44 20.80
CA LEU A 8 -5.74 33.87 21.90
C LEU A 8 -6.60 35.01 22.47
N LEU A 9 -7.86 35.10 22.04
CA LEU A 9 -8.86 35.85 22.78
C LEU A 9 -9.17 35.03 24.03
N ALA A 10 -8.78 35.55 25.19
CA ALA A 10 -9.22 35.00 26.47
C ALA A 10 -10.74 35.20 26.61
N PHE A 11 -11.52 34.16 26.30
CA PHE A 11 -12.88 34.06 26.81
C PHE A 11 -12.77 33.80 28.32
N GLY A 12 -13.27 34.74 29.13
CA GLY A 12 -13.28 34.58 30.58
C GLY A 12 -14.33 33.56 30.97
N LEU A 13 -13.90 32.35 31.35
CA LEU A 13 -14.74 31.42 32.10
C LEU A 13 -15.10 32.07 33.44
N ALA A 14 -16.40 32.22 33.72
CA ALA A 14 -16.87 32.79 34.98
C ALA A 14 -16.94 31.67 36.05
N LEU A 15 -15.83 31.41 36.74
CA LEU A 15 -15.86 30.52 37.90
C LEU A 15 -16.53 31.22 39.09
N SER A 16 -17.40 30.50 39.78
CA SER A 16 -17.93 30.94 41.07
C SER A 16 -16.83 30.80 42.13
N THR A 17 -16.12 31.89 42.46
CA THR A 17 -15.06 31.84 43.47
C THR A 17 -15.68 31.80 44.87
N THR A 18 -16.04 30.61 45.36
CA THR A 18 -16.20 30.39 46.80
C THR A 18 -14.81 30.34 47.42
N ALA A 19 -14.36 31.45 48.01
CA ALA A 19 -13.11 31.47 48.75
C ALA A 19 -13.24 30.55 49.97
N TRP A 20 -12.59 29.38 49.94
CA TRP A 20 -12.48 28.46 51.07
C TRP A 20 -11.53 29.06 52.10
N ALA A 21 -12.04 29.95 52.95
CA ALA A 21 -11.22 30.70 53.89
C ALA A 21 -10.58 29.80 54.97
N GLY A 22 -9.27 29.57 54.87
CA GLY A 22 -8.39 29.20 55.99
C GLY A 22 -8.14 27.71 56.26
N GLY A 23 -8.40 26.81 55.30
CA GLY A 23 -8.10 25.37 55.39
C GLY A 23 -6.96 24.92 54.48
N SER A 24 -6.48 23.69 54.67
CA SER A 24 -5.67 22.95 53.69
C SER A 24 -6.45 22.80 52.37
N THR A 25 -5.77 22.89 51.23
CA THR A 25 -6.39 22.81 49.90
C THR A 25 -5.67 21.81 49.01
N ALA A 26 -6.40 21.29 48.02
CA ALA A 26 -5.86 20.62 46.85
C ALA A 26 -6.17 21.48 45.64
N THR A 27 -5.46 21.27 44.53
CA THR A 27 -5.76 21.95 43.26
C THR A 27 -6.37 20.96 42.28
N VAL A 28 -7.41 21.38 41.56
CA VAL A 28 -8.11 20.56 40.57
C VAL A 28 -8.24 21.31 39.26
N GLN A 29 -7.95 20.65 38.14
CA GLN A 29 -8.39 21.04 36.81
C GLN A 29 -9.42 20.02 36.30
N ILE A 30 -10.53 20.51 35.75
CA ILE A 30 -11.57 19.68 35.12
C ILE A 30 -11.54 19.91 33.62
N ILE A 31 -11.47 18.84 32.83
CA ILE A 31 -11.52 18.87 31.37
C ILE A 31 -12.78 18.16 30.90
N HIS A 32 -13.54 18.81 30.02
CA HIS A 32 -14.67 18.18 29.36
C HIS A 32 -14.27 17.61 27.99
N ASN A 33 -14.21 16.27 27.92
CA ASN A 33 -13.80 15.51 26.73
C ASN A 33 -14.88 14.50 26.28
N CYS A 34 -16.12 14.63 26.74
CA CYS A 34 -17.23 13.80 26.29
C CYS A 34 -17.76 14.35 24.97
N ALA A 35 -17.59 13.57 23.90
CA ALA A 35 -17.99 13.96 22.54
C ALA A 35 -19.47 13.65 22.22
N ASP A 36 -20.23 13.16 23.20
CA ASP A 36 -21.66 12.89 23.05
C ASP A 36 -22.44 14.20 22.88
N ALA A 37 -23.21 14.30 21.81
CA ALA A 37 -24.02 15.49 21.50
C ALA A 37 -24.99 15.89 22.63
N ALA A 38 -25.49 14.93 23.42
CA ALA A 38 -26.38 15.22 24.56
C ALA A 38 -25.65 15.89 25.74
N ALA A 39 -24.33 15.79 25.79
CA ALA A 39 -23.45 16.44 26.75
C ALA A 39 -22.44 17.35 26.02
N ALA A 40 -22.85 18.04 24.95
CA ALA A 40 -21.97 18.98 24.23
C ALA A 40 -21.55 20.19 25.08
N SER A 41 -22.35 20.51 26.10
CA SER A 41 -22.04 21.46 27.17
C SER A 41 -22.69 20.96 28.46
N VAL A 42 -22.02 21.14 29.59
CA VAL A 42 -22.45 20.61 30.89
C VAL A 42 -22.21 21.59 32.02
N ASP A 43 -23.07 21.53 33.03
CA ASP A 43 -22.85 22.21 34.29
C ASP A 43 -22.03 21.32 35.21
N VAL A 44 -21.07 21.94 35.91
CA VAL A 44 -20.24 21.27 36.90
C VAL A 44 -20.65 21.76 38.28
N TYR A 45 -21.10 20.84 39.12
CA TYR A 45 -21.39 21.07 40.53
C TYR A 45 -20.31 20.46 41.40
N VAL A 46 -19.92 21.18 42.46
CA VAL A 46 -19.00 20.68 43.49
C VAL A 46 -19.66 20.83 44.84
N ASN A 47 -19.83 19.72 45.57
CA ASN A 47 -20.53 19.64 46.85
C ASN A 47 -21.92 20.30 46.82
N GLY A 48 -22.64 20.14 45.70
CA GLY A 48 -23.99 20.66 45.48
C GLY A 48 -24.06 22.14 45.07
N ALA A 49 -22.94 22.86 45.03
CA ALA A 49 -22.88 24.23 44.54
C ALA A 49 -22.45 24.26 43.06
N LEU A 50 -23.07 25.13 42.25
CA LEU A 50 -22.65 25.34 40.86
C LEU A 50 -21.23 25.90 40.83
N PHE A 51 -20.29 25.10 40.35
CA PHE A 51 -18.86 25.41 40.27
C PHE A 51 -18.52 26.07 38.93
N LEU A 52 -19.03 25.52 37.84
CA LEU A 52 -18.94 26.09 36.51
C LEU A 52 -20.23 25.85 35.73
N ASP A 53 -20.69 26.91 35.05
CA ASP A 53 -21.87 26.94 34.20
C ASP A 53 -21.43 26.76 32.74
N ASP A 54 -22.16 25.94 31.96
CA ASP A 54 -21.95 25.74 30.52
C ASP A 54 -20.47 25.43 30.13
N LEU A 55 -19.86 24.41 30.76
CA LEU A 55 -18.56 23.91 30.32
C LEU A 55 -18.73 23.16 28.99
N ASP A 56 -18.25 23.77 27.89
CA ASP A 56 -18.34 23.19 26.55
C ASP A 56 -17.36 22.04 26.31
N PHE A 57 -17.73 21.10 25.43
CA PHE A 57 -16.85 20.04 24.95
C PHE A 57 -15.53 20.61 24.41
N ARG A 58 -14.40 19.95 24.71
CA ARG A 58 -13.03 20.41 24.45
C ARG A 58 -12.74 21.75 25.13
N THR A 59 -13.11 21.86 26.41
CA THR A 59 -12.75 22.99 27.28
C THR A 59 -12.25 22.47 28.63
N ALA A 60 -11.31 23.21 29.22
CA ALA A 60 -10.78 22.95 30.56
C ALA A 60 -11.02 24.13 31.49
N THR A 61 -11.22 23.87 32.78
CA THR A 61 -11.06 24.90 33.82
C THR A 61 -9.58 25.29 33.94
N PRO A 62 -9.22 26.45 34.52
CA PRO A 62 -7.91 26.59 35.15
C PRO A 62 -7.76 25.57 36.30
N PHE A 63 -6.55 25.40 36.82
CA PHE A 63 -6.39 24.80 38.15
C PHE A 63 -7.02 25.69 39.22
N VAL A 64 -7.81 25.10 40.11
CA VAL A 64 -8.57 25.81 41.15
C VAL A 64 -8.36 25.12 42.49
N ASP A 65 -8.20 25.92 43.55
CA ASP A 65 -8.17 25.43 44.92
C ASP A 65 -9.54 24.90 45.36
N VAL A 66 -9.54 23.68 45.90
CA VAL A 66 -10.71 23.01 46.49
C VAL A 66 -10.39 22.57 47.92
N PRO A 67 -11.42 22.45 48.79
CA PRO A 67 -11.20 22.08 50.18
C PRO A 67 -10.77 20.61 50.30
N VAL A 68 -9.89 20.32 51.24
CA VAL A 68 -9.51 18.93 51.60
C VAL A 68 -9.97 18.57 53.01
N GLY A 69 -9.92 17.28 53.35
CA GLY A 69 -10.45 16.77 54.62
C GLY A 69 -11.97 16.67 54.67
N VAL A 70 -12.64 16.89 53.54
CA VAL A 70 -14.05 16.62 53.30
C VAL A 70 -14.19 15.81 52.01
N ASP A 71 -15.30 15.10 51.87
CA ASP A 71 -15.69 14.49 50.61
C ASP A 71 -15.96 15.59 49.58
N LEU A 72 -15.34 15.47 48.40
CA LEU A 72 -15.55 16.35 47.26
C LEU A 72 -16.43 15.62 46.24
N THR A 73 -17.73 15.84 46.28
CA THR A 73 -18.68 15.32 45.29
C THR A 73 -18.72 16.24 44.08
N VAL A 74 -18.24 15.74 42.94
CA VAL A 74 -18.35 16.40 41.63
C VAL A 74 -19.55 15.81 40.90
N GLY A 75 -20.51 16.67 40.56
CA GLY A 75 -21.67 16.34 39.75
C GLY A 75 -21.57 16.99 38.38
N ILE A 76 -21.89 16.22 37.34
CA ILE A 76 -22.03 16.69 35.96
C ILE A 76 -23.50 16.67 35.63
N ALA A 77 -24.06 17.81 35.25
CA ALA A 77 -25.47 17.96 34.88
C ALA A 77 -25.58 18.53 33.46
N PRO A 78 -26.74 18.37 32.78
CA PRO A 78 -26.98 19.03 31.50
C PRO A 78 -26.88 20.56 31.65
N ALA A 79 -26.42 21.26 30.63
CA ALA A 79 -26.33 22.74 30.57
C ALA A 79 -27.63 23.52 30.90
N SER A 80 -28.79 22.84 30.93
CA SER A 80 -30.06 23.43 31.33
C SER A 80 -30.40 23.22 32.81
N SER A 81 -29.47 22.71 33.60
CA SER A 81 -29.76 22.28 34.97
C SER A 81 -30.01 23.48 35.88
N MET A 82 -30.91 23.32 36.84
CA MET A 82 -31.18 24.37 37.84
C MET A 82 -30.62 24.03 39.22
N SER A 83 -30.14 22.80 39.41
CA SER A 83 -29.54 22.31 40.65
C SER A 83 -28.72 21.04 40.45
N SER A 84 -27.84 20.74 41.40
CA SER A 84 -27.07 19.48 41.42
C SER A 84 -27.92 18.21 41.50
N SER A 85 -29.21 18.30 41.85
CA SER A 85 -30.09 17.11 41.86
C SER A 85 -30.39 16.57 40.46
N GLU A 86 -30.07 17.35 39.41
CA GLU A 86 -30.22 16.99 38.01
C GLU A 86 -28.93 16.41 37.39
N SER A 87 -27.89 16.17 38.21
CA SER A 87 -26.65 15.53 37.76
C SER A 87 -26.94 14.20 37.05
N ILE A 88 -26.43 14.06 35.83
CA ILE A 88 -26.46 12.81 35.05
C ILE A 88 -25.34 11.86 35.49
N PHE A 89 -24.31 12.39 36.14
CA PHE A 89 -23.23 11.62 36.75
C PHE A 89 -22.71 12.33 37.99
N GLU A 90 -22.44 11.59 39.07
CA GLU A 90 -21.80 12.12 40.27
C GLU A 90 -20.70 11.17 40.75
N GLN A 91 -19.59 11.73 41.20
CA GLN A 91 -18.53 10.97 41.85
C GLN A 91 -17.96 11.75 43.04
N THR A 92 -17.69 11.02 44.12
CA THR A 92 -17.08 11.59 45.33
C THR A 92 -15.61 11.23 45.39
N PHE A 93 -14.77 12.24 45.62
CA PHE A 93 -13.33 12.12 45.78
C PHE A 93 -12.90 12.49 47.20
N THR A 94 -11.85 11.83 47.69
CA THR A 94 -11.14 12.23 48.90
C THR A 94 -9.76 12.73 48.49
N LEU A 95 -9.55 14.04 48.58
CA LEU A 95 -8.32 14.67 48.09
C LEU A 95 -7.28 14.80 49.21
N ALA A 96 -6.01 14.58 48.86
CA ALA A 96 -4.88 14.78 49.76
C ALA A 96 -4.51 16.26 49.83
N ASP A 97 -4.11 16.72 51.03
CA ASP A 97 -3.63 18.08 51.25
C ASP A 97 -2.41 18.40 50.39
N GLY A 98 -2.46 19.53 49.67
CA GLY A 98 -1.41 20.02 48.78
C GLY A 98 -1.24 19.24 47.47
N ALA A 99 -2.05 18.20 47.23
CA ALA A 99 -1.99 17.43 45.98
C ALA A 99 -2.69 18.16 44.83
N LYS A 100 -2.36 17.75 43.60
CA LYS A 100 -2.89 18.34 42.37
C LYS A 100 -3.54 17.25 41.55
N TYR A 101 -4.75 17.54 41.08
CA TYR A 101 -5.59 16.57 40.40
C TYR A 101 -6.01 17.09 39.03
N LEU A 102 -6.03 16.19 38.07
CA LEU A 102 -6.70 16.36 36.80
C LEU A 102 -7.92 15.45 36.76
N ILE A 103 -9.07 15.99 36.42
CA ILE A 103 -10.32 15.23 36.24
C ILE A 103 -10.76 15.40 34.78
N VAL A 104 -10.85 14.30 34.04
CA VAL A 104 -11.33 14.30 32.66
C VAL A 104 -12.70 13.65 32.60
N ALA A 105 -13.71 14.43 32.19
CA ALA A 105 -15.05 13.95 31.90
C ALA A 105 -15.09 13.36 30.48
N SER A 106 -15.30 12.05 30.37
CA SER A 106 -15.32 11.32 29.10
C SER A 106 -16.40 10.23 29.08
N GLY A 107 -16.63 9.61 27.92
CA GLY A 107 -17.61 8.53 27.75
C GLY A 107 -18.89 9.01 27.06
N ILE A 108 -19.93 8.20 27.15
CA ILE A 108 -21.22 8.38 26.47
C ILE A 108 -22.33 8.45 27.52
N VAL A 109 -23.23 9.43 27.36
CA VAL A 109 -24.40 9.64 28.23
C VAL A 109 -25.70 9.16 27.55
N SER A 110 -25.71 9.17 26.22
CA SER A 110 -26.83 8.79 25.39
C SER A 110 -27.03 7.28 25.39
N PRO A 111 -28.29 6.79 25.48
CA PRO A 111 -28.57 5.36 25.53
C PRO A 111 -28.37 4.64 24.19
N THR A 112 -28.33 5.36 23.06
CA THR A 112 -28.22 4.82 21.70
C THR A 112 -27.46 5.78 20.80
N GLY A 113 -26.94 5.28 19.66
CA GLY A 113 -26.31 6.11 18.62
C GLY A 113 -24.79 6.17 18.69
N TYR A 114 -24.17 5.43 19.61
CA TYR A 114 -22.73 5.39 19.81
C TYR A 114 -22.24 3.94 19.90
N SER A 115 -21.10 3.66 19.29
CA SER A 115 -20.47 2.35 19.27
C SER A 115 -18.94 2.47 19.33
N PRO A 116 -18.30 1.91 20.36
CA PRO A 116 -18.90 1.31 21.55
C PRO A 116 -19.53 2.38 22.47
N ALA A 117 -20.60 2.03 23.18
CA ALA A 117 -21.23 2.88 24.18
C ALA A 117 -20.49 2.79 25.53
N GLN A 118 -19.28 3.36 25.60
CA GLN A 118 -18.51 3.45 26.84
C GLN A 118 -19.23 4.34 27.86
N PRO A 119 -19.54 3.88 29.09
CA PRO A 119 -20.25 4.70 30.06
C PRO A 119 -19.51 6.01 30.38
N PHE A 120 -20.28 7.08 30.60
CA PHE A 120 -19.73 8.34 31.11
C PHE A 120 -19.00 8.13 32.44
N GLN A 121 -17.88 8.83 32.61
CA GLN A 121 -17.03 8.74 33.79
C GLN A 121 -16.25 10.04 34.03
N LEU A 122 -15.68 10.16 35.23
CA LEU A 122 -14.68 11.15 35.59
C LEU A 122 -13.35 10.43 35.86
N ALA A 123 -12.45 10.44 34.87
CA ALA A 123 -11.12 9.84 35.02
C ALA A 123 -10.20 10.79 35.80
N VAL A 124 -9.48 10.29 36.81
CA VAL A 124 -8.67 11.11 37.71
C VAL A 124 -7.19 10.76 37.60
N TYR A 125 -6.35 11.80 37.49
CA TYR A 125 -4.90 11.71 37.65
C TYR A 125 -4.49 12.54 38.88
N ASP A 126 -3.84 11.93 39.86
CA ASP A 126 -3.57 12.50 41.20
C ASP A 126 -2.16 13.08 41.37
N MET A 127 -1.37 13.10 40.30
CA MET A 127 -0.01 13.66 40.25
C MET A 127 0.08 14.79 39.22
N ALA A 128 -0.97 15.60 39.09
CA ALA A 128 -1.00 16.65 38.08
C ALA A 128 0.09 17.72 38.31
N GLU A 129 0.55 18.36 37.24
CA GLU A 129 1.56 19.40 37.27
C GLU A 129 1.01 20.68 36.63
N GLU A 130 1.43 21.84 37.13
CA GLU A 130 0.99 23.16 36.63
C GLU A 130 2.09 23.88 35.84
N ALA A 131 3.34 23.44 35.98
CA ALA A 131 4.51 24.04 35.38
C ALA A 131 5.65 23.01 35.32
N ALA A 132 6.53 23.22 34.35
CA ALA A 132 7.74 22.44 34.10
C ALA A 132 8.99 23.32 34.29
N PRO A 133 10.21 22.73 34.35
CA PRO A 133 11.45 23.49 34.26
C PRO A 133 11.55 24.30 32.95
N SER A 134 12.25 25.44 32.99
CA SER A 134 12.48 26.26 31.79
C SER A 134 13.14 25.46 30.66
N GLY A 135 12.57 25.52 29.46
CA GLY A 135 13.06 24.81 28.27
C GLY A 135 12.61 23.34 28.18
N ILE A 136 11.83 22.88 29.16
CA ILE A 136 11.11 21.61 29.13
C ILE A 136 9.61 21.88 29.01
N THR A 137 8.92 21.02 28.29
CA THR A 137 7.46 20.93 28.31
C THR A 137 7.11 19.55 28.88
N ASP A 138 6.48 19.51 30.05
CA ASP A 138 6.03 18.25 30.66
C ASP A 138 4.67 17.89 30.04
N VAL A 139 4.59 16.71 29.42
CA VAL A 139 3.41 16.27 28.65
C VAL A 139 2.76 15.06 29.30
N LEU A 140 1.57 15.24 29.86
CA LEU A 140 0.69 14.13 30.26
C LEU A 140 -0.16 13.70 29.05
N VAL A 141 -0.31 12.40 28.82
CA VAL A 141 -1.15 11.88 27.73
C VAL A 141 -2.36 11.17 28.32
N TYR A 142 -3.55 11.46 27.79
CA TYR A 142 -4.80 10.79 28.15
C TYR A 142 -5.52 10.26 26.91
N HIS A 143 -5.90 8.99 26.93
CA HIS A 143 -6.69 8.41 25.86
C HIS A 143 -8.19 8.56 26.14
N GLY A 144 -8.81 9.62 25.60
CA GLY A 144 -10.22 9.94 25.84
C GLY A 144 -11.21 9.58 24.72
N SER A 145 -10.76 9.02 23.59
CA SER A 145 -11.64 8.57 22.49
C SER A 145 -12.28 7.23 22.84
N THR A 146 -13.61 7.11 22.81
CA THR A 146 -14.31 5.90 23.27
C THR A 146 -14.25 4.74 22.28
N ASP A 147 -14.05 5.04 21.00
CA ASP A 147 -14.09 4.11 19.87
C ASP A 147 -12.72 3.87 19.20
N ALA A 148 -11.68 4.59 19.63
CA ALA A 148 -10.32 4.29 19.20
C ALA A 148 -9.79 3.06 19.98
N PRO A 149 -9.06 2.15 19.30
CA PRO A 149 -8.46 0.98 19.95
C PRO A 149 -7.27 1.38 20.84
N THR A 150 -6.67 0.40 21.50
CA THR A 150 -5.33 0.57 22.10
C THR A 150 -4.33 0.97 21.02
N VAL A 151 -3.55 2.02 21.30
CA VAL A 151 -2.62 2.63 20.35
C VAL A 151 -1.27 2.92 20.99
N ASP A 152 -0.27 3.03 20.12
CA ASP A 152 1.03 3.59 20.44
C ASP A 152 1.13 5.04 19.94
N VAL A 153 1.93 5.86 20.62
CA VAL A 153 2.32 7.20 20.15
C VAL A 153 3.81 7.17 19.87
N TYR A 154 4.17 7.18 18.59
CA TYR A 154 5.54 7.21 18.11
C TYR A 154 5.93 8.62 17.69
N GLU A 155 7.07 9.13 18.15
CA GLU A 155 7.60 10.41 17.69
C GLU A 155 8.66 10.16 16.61
N SER A 156 8.39 10.67 15.41
CA SER A 156 9.09 10.30 14.18
C SER A 156 10.19 11.27 13.72
N SER A 157 10.29 12.46 14.34
CA SER A 157 11.16 13.52 13.82
C SER A 157 12.41 13.79 14.66
N ALA A 158 12.30 13.74 15.99
CA ALA A 158 13.35 14.17 16.90
C ALA A 158 13.85 13.02 17.81
N LEU A 159 12.94 12.15 18.26
CA LEU A 159 13.20 11.04 19.15
C LEU A 159 13.38 9.72 18.37
N ASN A 160 12.62 9.55 17.28
CA ASN A 160 12.55 8.30 16.51
C ASN A 160 12.26 7.08 17.42
N ALA A 161 11.29 7.25 18.33
CA ALA A 161 10.97 6.29 19.38
C ALA A 161 9.50 6.36 19.81
N THR A 162 8.99 5.24 20.33
CA THR A 162 7.67 5.17 20.99
C THR A 162 7.71 6.00 22.27
N ALA A 163 6.94 7.07 22.31
CA ALA A 163 6.79 7.96 23.46
C ALA A 163 5.75 7.44 24.47
N VAL A 164 4.67 6.83 23.97
CA VAL A 164 3.64 6.17 24.77
C VAL A 164 3.33 4.83 24.15
N ASN A 165 3.31 3.76 24.95
CA ASN A 165 3.11 2.39 24.50
C ASN A 165 1.83 1.80 25.08
N ASP A 166 1.00 1.20 24.23
CA ASP A 166 -0.25 0.48 24.53
C ASP A 166 -1.23 1.27 25.41
N ILE A 167 -1.44 2.57 25.12
CA ILE A 167 -2.43 3.36 25.86
C ILE A 167 -3.84 3.06 25.35
N SER A 168 -4.74 2.71 26.27
CA SER A 168 -6.13 2.35 26.00
C SER A 168 -7.09 3.40 26.55
N TYR A 169 -8.36 3.38 26.09
CA TYR A 169 -9.39 4.29 26.59
C TYR A 169 -9.39 4.39 28.13
N SER A 170 -9.47 5.63 28.62
CA SER A 170 -9.44 6.02 30.03
C SER A 170 -8.08 5.97 30.73
N GLU A 171 -7.01 5.59 30.05
CA GLU A 171 -5.68 5.54 30.66
C GLU A 171 -4.94 6.87 30.54
N PHE A 172 -4.09 7.14 31.54
CA PHE A 172 -3.09 8.19 31.52
C PHE A 172 -1.70 7.56 31.36
N ALA A 173 -0.93 8.04 30.39
CA ALA A 173 0.52 7.82 30.38
C ALA A 173 1.15 9.02 31.09
N GLY A 174 1.78 8.76 32.25
CA GLY A 174 2.34 9.80 33.13
C GLY A 174 3.25 10.80 32.43
N TYR A 175 3.58 11.90 33.10
CA TYR A 175 4.31 13.02 32.48
C TYR A 175 5.60 12.59 31.77
N LEU A 176 5.69 12.99 30.51
CA LEU A 176 6.87 12.90 29.67
C LEU A 176 7.59 14.26 29.68
N PRO A 177 8.76 14.38 30.32
CA PRO A 177 9.53 15.60 30.28
C PRO A 177 10.26 15.72 28.94
N LEU A 178 9.72 16.53 28.04
CA LEU A 178 10.27 16.73 26.70
C LEU A 178 11.03 18.05 26.60
N PRO A 179 12.20 18.10 25.93
CA PRO A 179 12.75 19.36 25.46
C PRO A 179 11.69 20.16 24.70
N THR A 180 11.59 21.46 24.93
CA THR A 180 10.63 22.28 24.18
C THR A 180 11.08 22.43 22.72
N ALA A 181 10.61 21.53 21.87
CA ALA A 181 10.84 21.47 20.43
C ALA A 181 9.52 21.23 19.67
N ASP A 182 9.57 21.30 18.34
CA ASP A 182 8.44 20.91 17.50
C ASP A 182 8.63 19.44 17.09
N TYR A 183 7.59 18.64 17.27
CA TYR A 183 7.60 17.18 17.08
C TYR A 183 6.57 16.74 16.04
N THR A 184 6.74 15.53 15.51
CA THR A 184 5.75 14.85 14.66
C THR A 184 5.37 13.52 15.30
N LEU A 185 4.13 13.46 15.79
CA LEU A 185 3.54 12.32 16.44
C LEU A 185 2.82 11.44 15.41
N GLN A 186 3.02 10.15 15.50
CA GLN A 186 2.29 9.12 14.79
C GLN A 186 1.50 8.31 15.82
N VAL A 187 0.19 8.25 15.65
CA VAL A 187 -0.67 7.33 16.38
C VAL A 187 -0.68 6.02 15.60
N ARG A 188 -0.09 4.98 16.17
CA ARG A 188 0.07 3.66 15.55
C ARG A 188 -0.85 2.66 16.23
N ASP A 189 -1.24 1.61 15.52
CA ASP A 189 -1.90 0.48 16.15
C ASP A 189 -0.94 -0.23 17.13
N ALA A 190 -1.47 -1.02 18.06
CA ALA A 190 -0.67 -1.72 19.08
C ALA A 190 0.37 -2.73 18.50
N THR A 191 0.25 -3.10 17.22
CA THR A 191 1.25 -3.95 16.54
C THR A 191 2.36 -3.15 15.87
N ASN A 192 2.28 -1.81 15.88
CA ASN A 192 3.13 -0.89 15.14
C ASN A 192 3.18 -1.16 13.62
N SER A 193 2.16 -1.84 13.07
CA SER A 193 2.11 -2.19 11.65
C SER A 193 1.32 -1.21 10.80
N THR A 194 0.58 -0.31 11.45
CA THR A 194 -0.23 0.71 10.77
C THR A 194 -0.14 2.04 11.51
N ILE A 195 0.13 3.14 10.80
CA ILE A 195 -0.07 4.51 11.32
C ILE A 195 -1.53 4.88 11.05
N VAL A 196 -2.31 5.06 12.11
CA VAL A 196 -3.74 5.39 12.05
C VAL A 196 -3.95 6.88 11.79
N ALA A 197 -3.11 7.72 12.39
CA ALA A 197 -3.13 9.17 12.20
C ALA A 197 -1.75 9.77 12.51
N ALA A 198 -1.46 10.94 11.95
CA ALA A 198 -0.26 11.70 12.27
C ALA A 198 -0.61 13.15 12.64
N TYR A 199 0.15 13.74 13.57
CA TYR A 199 -0.05 15.08 14.10
C TYR A 199 1.27 15.82 14.30
N SER A 200 1.29 17.12 14.05
CA SER A 200 2.37 17.98 14.54
C SER A 200 2.09 18.37 15.99
N ALA A 201 3.11 18.27 16.85
CA ALA A 201 3.11 18.82 18.21
C ALA A 201 4.11 19.99 18.28
N PRO A 202 3.70 21.20 17.86
CA PRO A 202 4.60 22.34 17.70
C PRO A 202 4.86 23.06 19.04
N LEU A 203 5.43 22.37 20.03
CA LEU A 203 5.54 22.88 21.41
C LEU A 203 6.41 24.15 21.50
N SER A 204 7.48 24.24 20.70
CA SER A 204 8.34 25.42 20.66
C SER A 204 7.69 26.59 19.94
N THR A 205 7.02 26.32 18.82
CA THR A 205 6.25 27.34 18.08
C THR A 205 5.10 27.90 18.92
N LEU A 206 4.49 27.08 19.79
CA LEU A 206 3.48 27.51 20.76
C LEU A 206 4.07 28.18 22.02
N GLY A 207 5.39 28.16 22.20
CA GLY A 207 6.07 28.78 23.34
C GLY A 207 5.82 28.08 24.67
N LEU A 208 5.63 26.76 24.67
CA LEU A 208 5.27 25.97 25.85
C LEU A 208 6.45 25.61 26.76
N GLY A 209 7.55 26.36 26.69
CA GLY A 209 8.72 26.15 27.53
C GLY A 209 8.43 26.52 28.98
N GLY A 210 8.61 25.57 29.89
CA GLY A 210 8.24 25.67 31.30
C GLY A 210 6.76 25.38 31.59
N ALA A 211 5.98 24.91 30.61
CA ALA A 211 4.59 24.52 30.82
C ALA A 211 4.47 23.02 31.10
N ALA A 212 3.56 22.66 32.00
CA ALA A 212 2.98 21.32 32.06
C ALA A 212 1.65 21.33 31.31
N ILE A 213 1.46 20.38 30.39
CA ILE A 213 0.28 20.28 29.52
C ILE A 213 -0.30 18.87 29.56
N THR A 214 -1.60 18.75 29.25
CA THR A 214 -2.22 17.44 28.99
C THR A 214 -2.61 17.35 27.52
N VAL A 215 -2.18 16.31 26.82
CA VAL A 215 -2.61 15.96 25.47
C VAL A 215 -3.68 14.88 25.57
N LEU A 216 -4.84 15.11 24.98
CA LEU A 216 -5.99 14.21 25.02
C LEU A 216 -6.33 13.71 23.61
N ALA A 217 -6.59 12.42 23.47
CA ALA A 217 -7.39 11.90 22.37
C ALA A 217 -8.86 12.32 22.58
N SER A 218 -9.45 13.00 21.59
CA SER A 218 -10.79 13.61 21.73
C SER A 218 -11.60 13.45 20.45
N GLY A 219 -12.88 13.11 20.56
CA GLY A 219 -13.78 12.85 19.42
C GLY A 219 -13.92 11.36 19.12
N PHE A 220 -14.34 11.03 17.90
CA PHE A 220 -14.61 9.67 17.43
C PHE A 220 -13.75 9.30 16.22
N LEU A 221 -13.13 8.13 16.24
CA LEU A 221 -12.40 7.56 15.10
C LEU A 221 -13.35 7.14 13.97
N ASP A 222 -14.56 6.66 14.32
CA ASP A 222 -15.65 6.40 13.39
C ASP A 222 -16.87 7.27 13.76
N PRO A 223 -16.94 8.53 13.27
CA PRO A 223 -18.08 9.40 13.48
C PRO A 223 -19.40 8.81 12.98
N ALA A 224 -19.39 8.02 11.89
CA ALA A 224 -20.61 7.47 11.31
C ALA A 224 -21.27 6.45 12.24
N ALA A 225 -20.47 5.68 12.98
CA ALA A 225 -20.95 4.80 14.05
C ALA A 225 -21.32 5.54 15.35
N ASN A 226 -20.96 6.82 15.47
CA ASN A 226 -21.07 7.63 16.69
C ASN A 226 -21.88 8.91 16.47
N SER A 227 -23.08 8.75 15.92
CA SER A 227 -24.08 9.82 15.69
C SER A 227 -23.59 10.99 14.83
N ASN A 228 -22.58 10.78 13.98
CA ASN A 228 -21.87 11.82 13.24
C ASN A 228 -21.32 12.92 14.17
N GLY A 229 -20.84 12.50 15.36
CA GLY A 229 -20.22 13.37 16.34
C GLY A 229 -18.86 13.93 15.87
N PRO A 230 -18.20 14.75 16.70
CA PRO A 230 -16.91 15.35 16.37
C PRO A 230 -15.84 14.30 16.03
N GLU A 231 -15.11 14.52 14.93
CA GLU A 231 -14.01 13.65 14.51
C GLU A 231 -12.87 13.61 15.54
N PHE A 232 -12.19 12.46 15.58
CA PHE A 232 -10.99 12.22 16.37
C PHE A 232 -9.91 13.27 16.10
N GLY A 233 -9.24 13.70 17.16
CA GLY A 233 -8.04 14.53 17.09
C GLY A 233 -7.27 14.53 18.41
N LEU A 234 -6.04 15.05 18.37
CA LEU A 234 -5.25 15.31 19.57
C LEU A 234 -5.40 16.77 19.99
N PHE A 235 -5.69 17.00 21.27
CA PHE A 235 -5.98 18.31 21.82
C PHE A 235 -5.15 18.58 23.07
N VAL A 236 -4.70 19.82 23.25
CA VAL A 236 -3.88 20.24 24.39
C VAL A 236 -4.70 21.04 25.38
N ALA A 237 -4.75 20.58 26.63
CA ALA A 237 -5.19 21.36 27.78
C ALA A 237 -3.99 22.07 28.40
N LEU A 238 -4.14 23.38 28.59
CA LEU A 238 -3.18 24.21 29.32
C LEU A 238 -3.59 24.31 30.78
N ALA A 239 -2.63 24.43 31.69
CA ALA A 239 -2.89 24.63 33.13
C ALA A 239 -3.75 25.89 33.42
N THR A 240 -3.72 26.87 32.53
CA THR A 240 -4.54 28.09 32.61
C THR A 240 -6.02 27.88 32.25
N GLY A 241 -6.39 26.71 31.73
CA GLY A 241 -7.73 26.42 31.23
C GLY A 241 -8.10 27.12 29.92
N GLY A 242 -9.38 27.07 29.59
CA GLY A 242 -9.96 27.56 28.34
C GLY A 242 -10.21 26.45 27.32
N PRO A 243 -10.60 26.82 26.08
CA PRO A 243 -10.75 25.87 24.98
C PRO A 243 -9.44 25.13 24.72
N LEU A 244 -9.53 23.83 24.46
CA LEU A 244 -8.37 23.01 24.15
C LEU A 244 -7.75 23.41 22.81
N VAL A 245 -6.43 23.33 22.71
CA VAL A 245 -5.69 23.67 21.49
C VAL A 245 -5.56 22.43 20.61
N PRO A 246 -6.14 22.38 19.39
CA PRO A 246 -5.98 21.25 18.49
C PRO A 246 -4.54 21.15 17.99
N LEU A 247 -3.99 19.94 18.00
CA LEU A 247 -2.75 19.65 17.29
C LEU A 247 -3.04 19.52 15.79
N PRO A 248 -2.28 20.20 14.90
CA PRO A 248 -2.47 20.08 13.47
C PRO A 248 -2.24 18.64 12.98
N SER A 249 -3.02 18.17 12.03
CA SER A 249 -2.73 16.90 11.36
C SER A 249 -1.44 17.00 10.54
N ALA A 250 -0.69 15.89 10.51
CA ALA A 250 0.47 15.70 9.68
C ALA A 250 0.18 14.64 8.62
N VAL A 251 0.99 14.60 7.57
CA VAL A 251 0.87 13.62 6.49
C VAL A 251 1.41 12.29 7.00
N ILE A 252 0.67 11.21 6.74
CA ILE A 252 1.15 9.85 6.94
C ILE A 252 2.16 9.55 5.81
N PRO A 253 3.39 9.10 6.12
CA PRO A 253 4.38 8.79 5.11
C PRO A 253 3.89 7.65 4.19
N THR A 254 4.08 7.81 2.89
CA THR A 254 3.72 6.82 1.88
C THR A 254 4.88 6.49 0.95
N ALA A 255 4.79 5.34 0.30
CA ALA A 255 5.64 4.85 -0.77
C ALA A 255 4.77 4.35 -1.94
N ARG A 256 5.34 4.21 -3.13
CA ARG A 256 4.64 3.68 -4.30
C ARG A 256 4.99 2.21 -4.52
N VAL A 257 4.00 1.35 -4.71
CA VAL A 257 4.23 -0.09 -4.88
C VAL A 257 3.42 -0.65 -6.05
N GLN A 258 4.07 -1.43 -6.91
CA GLN A 258 3.43 -2.33 -7.87
C GLN A 258 3.71 -3.78 -7.48
N VAL A 259 2.68 -4.62 -7.51
CA VAL A 259 2.80 -6.07 -7.28
C VAL A 259 2.61 -6.80 -8.61
N VAL A 260 3.42 -7.82 -8.87
CA VAL A 260 3.37 -8.62 -10.09
C VAL A 260 3.30 -10.10 -9.75
N HIS A 261 2.36 -10.83 -10.35
CA HIS A 261 2.28 -12.28 -10.22
C HIS A 261 3.03 -12.97 -11.35
N ASN A 262 4.17 -13.59 -11.04
CA ASN A 262 5.00 -14.34 -11.98
C ASN A 262 5.22 -15.83 -11.61
N SER A 263 4.63 -16.32 -10.51
CA SER A 263 4.60 -17.75 -10.19
C SER A 263 3.80 -18.53 -11.24
N ALA A 264 4.49 -19.38 -12.02
CA ALA A 264 3.87 -20.21 -13.06
C ALA A 264 3.31 -21.54 -12.52
N ASP A 265 3.33 -21.74 -11.20
CA ASP A 265 2.77 -22.93 -10.57
C ASP A 265 1.24 -22.95 -10.72
N LEU A 266 0.70 -24.04 -11.28
CA LEU A 266 -0.74 -24.24 -11.44
C LEU A 266 -1.51 -24.17 -10.11
N ALA A 267 -0.90 -24.53 -8.98
CA ALA A 267 -1.53 -24.40 -7.66
C ALA A 267 -1.65 -22.93 -7.20
N ALA A 268 -0.85 -22.04 -7.79
CA ALA A 268 -0.84 -20.59 -7.55
C ALA A 268 -1.34 -19.80 -8.77
N ALA A 269 -2.06 -20.43 -9.72
CA ALA A 269 -2.52 -19.75 -10.94
C ALA A 269 -3.34 -18.46 -10.66
N THR A 270 -3.96 -18.42 -9.49
CA THR A 270 -4.59 -17.27 -8.85
C THR A 270 -4.28 -17.33 -7.36
N VAL A 271 -4.06 -16.19 -6.72
CA VAL A 271 -3.82 -16.08 -5.27
C VAL A 271 -4.48 -14.83 -4.72
N ASP A 272 -4.79 -14.83 -3.43
CA ASP A 272 -5.19 -13.61 -2.73
C ASP A 272 -3.96 -12.95 -2.13
N VAL A 273 -3.88 -11.62 -2.23
CA VAL A 273 -2.81 -10.81 -1.62
C VAL A 273 -3.41 -10.01 -0.47
N TRP A 274 -2.92 -10.27 0.73
CA TRP A 274 -3.33 -9.59 1.96
C TRP A 274 -2.21 -8.69 2.48
N LEU A 275 -2.57 -7.48 2.91
CA LEU A 275 -1.68 -6.56 3.61
C LEU A 275 -2.11 -6.51 5.09
N ASN A 276 -1.21 -6.91 5.97
CA ASN A 276 -1.50 -7.30 7.34
C ASN A 276 -2.66 -8.30 7.37
N ASN A 277 -3.87 -7.88 7.77
CA ASN A 277 -5.08 -8.71 7.77
C ASN A 277 -6.19 -8.15 6.88
N THR A 278 -5.85 -7.27 5.93
CA THR A 278 -6.80 -6.68 4.97
C THR A 278 -6.54 -7.24 3.58
N LEU A 279 -7.58 -7.80 2.94
CA LEU A 279 -7.49 -8.28 1.55
C LEU A 279 -7.27 -7.09 0.62
N LEU A 280 -6.17 -7.13 -0.14
CA LEU A 280 -5.77 -6.06 -1.06
C LEU A 280 -6.09 -6.41 -2.51
N LEU A 281 -5.73 -7.63 -2.95
CA LEU A 281 -6.01 -8.13 -4.29
C LEU A 281 -6.66 -9.52 -4.17
N ASP A 282 -7.85 -9.65 -4.73
CA ASP A 282 -8.67 -10.88 -4.76
C ASP A 282 -8.45 -11.60 -6.08
N ASP A 283 -8.27 -12.93 -6.06
CA ASP A 283 -8.07 -13.76 -7.26
C ASP A 283 -6.96 -13.23 -8.21
N PHE A 284 -5.83 -12.77 -7.66
CA PHE A 284 -4.74 -12.17 -8.42
C PHE A 284 -4.04 -13.20 -9.31
N ALA A 285 -4.33 -13.16 -10.61
CA ALA A 285 -3.93 -14.18 -11.57
C ALA A 285 -2.45 -14.08 -12.01
N PHE A 286 -1.86 -15.24 -12.32
CA PHE A 286 -0.56 -15.35 -12.99
C PHE A 286 -0.48 -14.46 -14.25
N ARG A 287 0.69 -13.85 -14.48
CA ARG A 287 0.95 -12.86 -15.55
C ARG A 287 0.01 -11.65 -15.46
N THR A 288 -0.18 -11.14 -14.25
CA THR A 288 -0.89 -9.88 -13.99
C THR A 288 -0.05 -8.99 -13.08
N ALA A 289 -0.16 -7.67 -13.28
CA ALA A 289 0.40 -6.66 -12.41
C ALA A 289 -0.72 -5.77 -11.83
N SER A 290 -0.57 -5.31 -10.59
CA SER A 290 -1.36 -4.19 -10.08
C SER A 290 -0.91 -2.88 -10.75
N LEU A 291 -1.72 -1.82 -10.64
CA LEU A 291 -1.21 -0.47 -10.84
C LEU A 291 -0.29 -0.08 -9.66
N PHE A 292 0.53 0.96 -9.83
CA PHE A 292 1.29 1.55 -8.72
C PHE A 292 0.35 2.25 -7.73
N VAL A 293 0.25 1.73 -6.51
CA VAL A 293 -0.60 2.29 -5.45
C VAL A 293 0.25 2.95 -4.36
N ASP A 294 -0.36 3.89 -3.62
CA ASP A 294 0.22 4.36 -2.36
C ASP A 294 0.11 3.26 -1.30
N ALA A 295 1.23 2.92 -0.70
CA ALA A 295 1.33 2.06 0.48
C ALA A 295 1.93 2.88 1.63
N GLN A 296 1.51 2.60 2.86
CA GLN A 296 2.07 3.26 4.01
C GLN A 296 3.56 2.91 4.20
N ALA A 297 4.36 3.91 4.56
CA ALA A 297 5.80 3.78 4.78
C ALA A 297 6.18 4.04 6.24
N GLY A 298 7.40 3.68 6.63
CA GLY A 298 7.95 3.94 7.97
C GLY A 298 7.39 3.06 9.11
N VAL A 299 6.64 2.01 8.75
CA VAL A 299 6.17 0.95 9.65
C VAL A 299 6.36 -0.42 9.00
N PRO A 300 6.69 -1.47 9.78
CA PRO A 300 6.73 -2.82 9.27
C PRO A 300 5.32 -3.34 8.98
N PHE A 301 5.09 -4.00 7.85
CA PHE A 301 3.84 -4.69 7.54
C PHE A 301 4.09 -6.11 7.05
N VAL A 302 3.07 -6.96 7.16
CA VAL A 302 3.10 -8.33 6.67
C VAL A 302 2.34 -8.42 5.35
N VAL A 303 2.96 -8.97 4.31
CA VAL A 303 2.25 -9.40 3.09
C VAL A 303 2.02 -10.89 3.19
N SER A 304 0.76 -11.31 3.09
CA SER A 304 0.39 -12.72 3.05
C SER A 304 -0.16 -13.07 1.68
N ILE A 305 0.39 -14.13 1.08
CA ILE A 305 -0.14 -14.72 -0.15
C ILE A 305 -0.98 -15.91 0.27
N ALA A 306 -2.24 -15.95 -0.11
CA ALA A 306 -3.19 -16.98 0.31
C ALA A 306 -3.89 -17.62 -0.89
N ALA A 307 -4.57 -18.75 -0.65
CA ALA A 307 -5.35 -19.41 -1.68
C ALA A 307 -6.58 -18.56 -2.09
N PRO A 308 -7.07 -18.64 -3.35
CA PRO A 308 -8.19 -17.86 -3.92
C PRO A 308 -9.52 -17.80 -3.15
N THR A 309 -9.69 -18.67 -2.16
CA THR A 309 -10.93 -18.73 -1.35
C THR A 309 -10.65 -18.33 0.09
N SER A 310 -9.56 -17.59 0.34
CA SER A 310 -9.14 -17.23 1.68
C SER A 310 -10.11 -16.22 2.29
N MET A 311 -10.32 -16.32 3.59
CA MET A 311 -11.11 -15.35 4.37
C MET A 311 -10.26 -14.63 5.42
N ASP A 312 -9.03 -15.11 5.61
CA ASP A 312 -8.04 -14.61 6.56
C ASP A 312 -6.64 -15.04 6.11
N THR A 313 -5.63 -14.65 6.88
CA THR A 313 -4.21 -14.92 6.65
C THR A 313 -3.69 -16.18 7.36
N MET A 314 -4.53 -16.91 8.10
CA MET A 314 -4.10 -18.00 9.00
C MET A 314 -3.48 -19.18 8.23
N ASN A 315 -3.99 -19.47 7.04
CA ASN A 315 -3.49 -20.54 6.16
C ASN A 315 -2.82 -19.98 4.90
N ALA A 316 -2.16 -18.82 5.03
CA ALA A 316 -1.40 -18.23 3.94
C ALA A 316 -0.37 -19.24 3.38
N ILE A 317 -0.24 -19.24 2.06
CA ILE A 317 0.78 -19.97 1.31
C ILE A 317 2.17 -19.50 1.72
N ALA A 318 2.34 -18.17 1.85
CA ALA A 318 3.57 -17.55 2.28
C ALA A 318 3.30 -16.21 2.98
N GLN A 319 4.20 -15.81 3.88
CA GLN A 319 4.13 -14.54 4.61
C GLN A 319 5.51 -13.89 4.66
N TYR A 320 5.55 -12.59 4.41
CA TYR A 320 6.78 -11.79 4.40
C TYR A 320 6.56 -10.49 5.15
N THR A 321 7.55 -10.05 5.90
CA THR A 321 7.53 -8.75 6.59
C THR A 321 8.40 -7.76 5.83
N PHE A 322 7.84 -6.60 5.50
CA PHE A 322 8.53 -5.51 4.80
C PHE A 322 8.41 -4.21 5.58
N GLU A 323 9.32 -3.29 5.33
CA GLU A 323 9.24 -1.89 5.75
C GLU A 323 9.61 -1.04 4.54
N LEU A 324 8.76 -0.07 4.18
CA LEU A 324 8.99 0.82 3.04
C LEU A 324 9.54 2.15 3.53
N GLU A 325 10.46 2.73 2.77
CA GLU A 325 11.00 4.06 3.03
C GLU A 325 10.02 5.14 2.52
N GLU A 326 9.90 6.24 3.26
CA GLU A 326 9.06 7.37 2.86
C GLU A 326 9.49 7.92 1.49
N GLY A 327 8.53 8.04 0.57
CA GLY A 327 8.77 8.49 -0.80
C GLY A 327 9.45 7.46 -1.71
N GLY A 328 9.76 6.26 -1.21
CA GLY A 328 10.32 5.17 -1.99
C GLY A 328 9.35 4.61 -3.02
N SER A 329 9.87 3.92 -4.03
CA SER A 329 9.09 3.25 -5.07
C SER A 329 9.59 1.81 -5.29
N TYR A 330 8.66 0.86 -5.39
CA TYR A 330 8.97 -0.56 -5.34
C TYR A 330 8.17 -1.39 -6.34
N ILE A 331 8.81 -2.44 -6.88
CA ILE A 331 8.15 -3.53 -7.60
C ILE A 331 8.36 -4.81 -6.81
N VAL A 332 7.25 -5.48 -6.47
CA VAL A 332 7.24 -6.74 -5.72
C VAL A 332 6.75 -7.85 -6.65
N VAL A 333 7.58 -8.86 -6.89
CA VAL A 333 7.29 -9.95 -7.82
C VAL A 333 7.07 -11.23 -7.02
N ALA A 334 5.84 -11.75 -7.06
CA ALA A 334 5.52 -13.07 -6.56
C ALA A 334 6.01 -14.13 -7.55
N ASN A 335 6.99 -14.94 -7.14
CA ASN A 335 7.67 -15.88 -8.03
C ASN A 335 7.96 -17.21 -7.33
N GLY A 336 8.38 -18.24 -8.10
CA GLY A 336 8.72 -19.56 -7.57
C GLY A 336 7.55 -20.55 -7.55
N ILE A 337 7.70 -21.64 -6.80
CA ILE A 337 6.81 -22.82 -6.79
C ILE A 337 6.25 -23.04 -5.39
N VAL A 338 4.93 -23.22 -5.31
CA VAL A 338 4.19 -23.50 -4.07
C VAL A 338 4.03 -25.02 -3.86
N SER A 339 3.89 -25.74 -4.96
CA SER A 339 3.69 -27.18 -5.01
C SER A 339 4.94 -27.93 -4.56
N THR A 340 4.73 -28.99 -3.77
CA THR A 340 5.82 -29.83 -3.24
C THR A 340 6.35 -30.87 -4.24
N SER A 341 5.71 -31.03 -5.39
CA SER A 341 6.09 -31.98 -6.45
C SER A 341 5.55 -31.53 -7.81
N GLY A 342 6.03 -32.15 -8.89
CA GLY A 342 5.58 -31.84 -10.25
C GLY A 342 6.39 -30.75 -10.97
N TYR A 343 7.41 -30.18 -10.32
CA TYR A 343 8.27 -29.14 -10.86
C TYR A 343 9.74 -29.49 -10.66
N ALA A 344 10.58 -29.10 -11.62
CA ALA A 344 12.01 -29.36 -11.62
C ALA A 344 12.78 -28.20 -12.30
N PRO A 345 13.63 -27.47 -11.55
CA PRO A 345 13.85 -27.56 -10.11
C PRO A 345 12.65 -27.01 -9.31
N VAL A 346 12.52 -27.44 -8.05
CA VAL A 346 11.58 -26.83 -7.10
C VAL A 346 12.25 -25.62 -6.47
N GLN A 347 12.05 -24.44 -7.06
CA GLN A 347 12.42 -23.17 -6.44
C GLN A 347 11.27 -22.76 -5.51
N PRO A 348 11.49 -22.59 -4.20
CA PRO A 348 10.42 -22.18 -3.28
C PRO A 348 9.79 -20.85 -3.70
N PHE A 349 8.49 -20.71 -3.42
CA PHE A 349 7.79 -19.44 -3.60
C PHE A 349 8.45 -18.33 -2.79
N ASP A 350 8.63 -17.17 -3.41
CA ASP A 350 9.25 -15.99 -2.82
C ASP A 350 8.64 -14.67 -3.34
N LEU A 351 8.87 -13.57 -2.62
CA LEU A 351 8.57 -12.21 -3.05
C LEU A 351 9.88 -11.47 -3.34
N ASN A 352 10.24 -11.33 -4.61
CA ASN A 352 11.42 -10.59 -5.03
C ASN A 352 11.11 -9.10 -5.14
N VAL A 353 11.91 -8.25 -4.51
CA VAL A 353 11.65 -6.80 -4.43
C VAL A 353 12.73 -6.01 -5.16
N ALA A 354 12.32 -5.10 -6.05
CA ALA A 354 13.17 -4.06 -6.61
C ALA A 354 12.79 -2.70 -5.99
N GLY A 355 13.76 -2.01 -5.40
CA GLY A 355 13.64 -0.61 -5.00
C GLY A 355 13.91 0.35 -6.17
N ASP A 356 13.74 1.64 -5.93
CA ASP A 356 13.91 2.72 -6.92
C ASP A 356 13.12 2.46 -8.22
N ALA A 357 11.92 1.88 -8.09
CA ALA A 357 11.07 1.58 -9.23
C ALA A 357 10.63 2.86 -9.96
N ARG A 358 10.55 2.79 -11.29
CA ARG A 358 10.17 3.93 -12.13
C ARG A 358 8.77 3.74 -12.67
N GLU A 359 7.93 4.77 -12.52
CA GLU A 359 6.60 4.81 -13.14
C GLU A 359 6.61 5.46 -14.54
N ALA A 360 7.69 6.15 -14.88
CA ALA A 360 7.93 6.79 -16.16
C ALA A 360 9.43 6.76 -16.49
N ALA A 361 9.76 6.87 -17.77
CA ALA A 361 11.15 6.95 -18.19
C ALA A 361 11.81 8.24 -17.68
N THR A 362 13.11 8.19 -17.40
CA THR A 362 13.89 9.39 -17.02
C THR A 362 14.07 10.35 -18.19
N ALA A 363 14.09 9.83 -19.42
CA ALA A 363 14.20 10.61 -20.66
C ALA A 363 12.90 10.49 -21.51
N PRO A 364 12.32 11.60 -21.99
CA PRO A 364 11.01 11.58 -22.66
C PRO A 364 10.90 10.76 -23.95
N MET A 365 12.02 10.54 -24.66
CA MET A 365 12.05 9.77 -25.93
C MET A 365 12.54 8.33 -25.73
N ASN A 366 12.75 7.92 -24.48
CA ASN A 366 13.21 6.60 -24.14
C ASN A 366 12.09 5.74 -23.57
N THR A 367 12.32 4.45 -23.59
CA THR A 367 11.65 3.48 -22.73
C THR A 367 12.68 2.99 -21.72
N ASP A 368 12.36 3.08 -20.43
CA ASP A 368 13.19 2.55 -19.35
C ASP A 368 12.74 1.12 -19.04
N ILE A 369 13.67 0.17 -19.01
CA ILE A 369 13.36 -1.26 -18.90
C ILE A 369 14.11 -1.85 -17.71
N LEU A 370 13.37 -2.26 -16.69
CA LEU A 370 13.89 -3.15 -15.65
C LEU A 370 13.75 -4.59 -16.12
N VAL A 371 14.73 -5.46 -15.84
CA VAL A 371 14.69 -6.87 -16.28
C VAL A 371 14.73 -7.78 -15.07
N PHE A 372 13.83 -8.76 -15.01
CA PHE A 372 13.75 -9.75 -13.94
C PHE A 372 13.80 -11.17 -14.49
N HIS A 373 14.67 -12.01 -13.92
CA HIS A 373 14.73 -13.42 -14.27
C HIS A 373 13.78 -14.24 -13.40
N GLY A 374 12.55 -14.46 -13.87
CA GLY A 374 11.54 -15.19 -13.13
C GLY A 374 11.40 -16.69 -13.42
N ALA A 375 11.96 -17.21 -14.51
CA ALA A 375 11.78 -18.62 -14.90
C ALA A 375 12.59 -19.56 -14.00
N THR A 376 11.94 -20.51 -13.32
CA THR A 376 12.56 -21.35 -12.28
C THR A 376 13.51 -22.42 -12.83
N ASP A 377 13.29 -22.85 -14.07
CA ASP A 377 14.01 -23.94 -14.74
C ASP A 377 14.94 -23.46 -15.87
N ALA A 378 15.00 -22.15 -16.10
CA ALA A 378 15.99 -21.56 -17.00
C ALA A 378 17.35 -21.40 -16.28
N PRO A 379 18.47 -21.64 -16.98
CA PRO A 379 19.81 -21.36 -16.44
C PRO A 379 20.04 -19.84 -16.33
N THR A 380 21.18 -19.44 -15.76
CA THR A 380 21.68 -18.06 -15.91
C THR A 380 21.78 -17.69 -17.40
N VAL A 381 21.26 -16.51 -17.76
CA VAL A 381 21.18 -16.06 -19.16
C VAL A 381 21.73 -14.66 -19.37
N ASP A 382 22.21 -14.46 -20.60
CA ASP A 382 22.48 -13.14 -21.15
C ASP A 382 21.31 -12.71 -22.04
N VAL A 383 21.10 -11.40 -22.16
CA VAL A 383 20.17 -10.81 -23.12
C VAL A 383 20.96 -9.89 -24.04
N ALA A 384 20.95 -10.18 -25.35
CA ALA A 384 21.60 -9.36 -26.36
C ALA A 384 20.59 -8.79 -27.34
N GLU A 385 20.81 -7.57 -27.81
CA GLU A 385 20.00 -6.98 -28.89
C GLU A 385 20.69 -7.25 -30.23
N THR A 386 19.97 -7.81 -31.19
CA THR A 386 20.55 -8.35 -32.43
C THR A 386 20.17 -7.60 -33.70
N ALA A 387 19.13 -6.76 -33.69
CA ALA A 387 18.63 -6.09 -34.88
C ALA A 387 19.20 -4.67 -35.05
N VAL A 388 19.25 -3.89 -33.97
CA VAL A 388 19.55 -2.44 -34.00
C VAL A 388 20.99 -2.15 -33.51
N LEU A 389 21.43 -2.84 -32.46
CA LEU A 389 22.69 -2.64 -31.74
C LEU A 389 23.75 -3.69 -32.10
N GLY A 390 23.49 -4.53 -33.11
CA GLY A 390 24.51 -5.39 -33.72
C GLY A 390 25.04 -6.51 -32.83
N GLY A 391 24.22 -7.03 -31.90
CA GLY A 391 24.55 -8.16 -31.03
C GLY A 391 25.08 -7.78 -29.65
N ALA A 392 24.96 -6.50 -29.25
CA ALA A 392 25.40 -6.01 -27.95
C ALA A 392 24.67 -6.72 -26.80
N THR A 393 25.42 -7.23 -25.82
CA THR A 393 24.86 -7.76 -24.57
C THR A 393 24.32 -6.59 -23.74
N LEU A 394 23.02 -6.60 -23.48
CA LEU A 394 22.30 -5.62 -22.66
C LEU A 394 22.27 -6.04 -21.20
N VAL A 395 22.12 -7.33 -20.94
CA VAL A 395 22.13 -7.95 -19.61
C VAL A 395 23.07 -9.14 -19.67
N ASP A 396 23.96 -9.23 -18.68
CA ASP A 396 25.06 -10.22 -18.63
C ASP A 396 24.90 -11.04 -17.34
N ASP A 397 24.93 -12.37 -17.45
CA ASP A 397 24.89 -13.33 -16.35
C ASP A 397 23.72 -13.14 -15.34
N LEU A 398 22.49 -12.85 -15.81
CA LEU A 398 21.34 -12.69 -14.91
C LEU A 398 20.84 -14.06 -14.42
N SER A 399 20.81 -14.27 -13.10
CA SER A 399 20.36 -15.53 -12.48
C SER A 399 18.92 -15.45 -11.98
N TYR A 400 18.29 -16.61 -11.77
CA TYR A 400 16.93 -16.71 -11.21
C TYR A 400 16.75 -15.86 -9.94
N GLY A 401 15.67 -15.07 -9.91
CA GLY A 401 15.30 -14.22 -8.78
C GLY A 401 16.02 -12.87 -8.75
N GLU A 402 16.93 -12.59 -9.69
CA GLU A 402 17.67 -11.34 -9.78
C GLU A 402 17.00 -10.33 -10.71
N PHE A 403 17.20 -9.05 -10.37
CA PHE A 403 16.91 -7.92 -11.25
C PHE A 403 18.22 -7.41 -11.87
N ALA A 404 18.19 -7.10 -13.16
CA ALA A 404 19.17 -6.21 -13.76
C ALA A 404 18.72 -4.75 -13.57
N GLY A 405 19.67 -3.82 -13.43
CA GLY A 405 19.35 -2.39 -13.37
C GLY A 405 18.64 -1.88 -14.63
N TYR A 406 18.07 -0.68 -14.56
CA TYR A 406 17.34 -0.10 -15.69
C TYR A 406 18.21 0.07 -16.93
N LEU A 407 17.71 -0.43 -18.05
CA LEU A 407 18.18 -0.13 -19.40
C LEU A 407 17.39 1.08 -19.90
N GLU A 408 18.08 2.16 -20.26
CA GLU A 408 17.47 3.37 -20.82
C GLU A 408 17.75 3.40 -22.32
N VAL A 409 16.76 3.02 -23.13
CA VAL A 409 16.93 2.89 -24.59
C VAL A 409 16.00 3.85 -25.32
N PRO A 410 16.39 4.41 -26.49
CA PRO A 410 15.45 5.10 -27.36
C PRO A 410 14.24 4.21 -27.64
N THR A 411 13.03 4.76 -27.62
CA THR A 411 11.84 3.97 -27.94
C THR A 411 11.90 3.55 -29.40
N GLY A 412 11.89 2.24 -29.63
CA GLY A 412 12.06 1.62 -30.94
C GLY A 412 11.68 0.14 -30.87
N ASP A 413 11.51 -0.47 -32.03
CA ASP A 413 11.26 -1.91 -32.12
C ASP A 413 12.59 -2.67 -32.21
N TYR A 414 12.84 -3.54 -31.22
CA TYR A 414 14.09 -4.29 -31.06
C TYR A 414 13.88 -5.79 -31.21
N THR A 415 14.96 -6.53 -31.46
CA THR A 415 14.97 -8.00 -31.35
C THR A 415 15.97 -8.44 -30.29
N LEU A 416 15.45 -8.93 -29.18
CA LEU A 416 16.20 -9.48 -28.06
C LEU A 416 16.52 -10.95 -28.32
N GLN A 417 17.73 -11.37 -27.99
CA GLN A 417 18.16 -12.76 -28.03
C GLN A 417 18.61 -13.15 -26.63
N VAL A 418 17.91 -14.13 -26.05
CA VAL A 418 18.31 -14.78 -24.81
C VAL A 418 19.38 -15.81 -25.14
N ARG A 419 20.50 -15.76 -24.44
CA ARG A 419 21.65 -16.65 -24.63
C ARG A 419 22.02 -17.33 -23.31
N MET A 420 22.60 -18.51 -23.40
CA MET A 420 23.35 -19.08 -22.26
C MET A 420 24.65 -18.29 -22.08
N ALA A 421 25.25 -18.37 -20.89
CA ALA A 421 26.52 -17.70 -20.55
C ALA A 421 27.71 -18.06 -21.48
N ASP A 422 27.63 -19.13 -22.27
CA ASP A 422 28.62 -19.47 -23.30
C ASP A 422 28.36 -18.79 -24.65
N GLY A 423 27.35 -17.92 -24.73
CA GLY A 423 26.92 -17.20 -25.92
C GLY A 423 25.96 -17.98 -26.83
N THR A 424 25.59 -19.21 -26.49
CA THR A 424 24.66 -20.02 -27.29
C THR A 424 23.25 -19.42 -27.26
N PRO A 425 22.63 -19.09 -28.41
CA PRO A 425 21.25 -18.62 -28.44
C PRO A 425 20.25 -19.67 -27.93
N VAL A 426 19.37 -19.24 -27.03
CA VAL A 426 18.25 -20.05 -26.49
C VAL A 426 16.96 -19.72 -27.25
N ALA A 427 16.62 -18.44 -27.32
CA ALA A 427 15.42 -17.94 -27.98
C ALA A 427 15.60 -16.46 -28.37
N SER A 428 14.79 -15.97 -29.31
CA SER A 428 14.77 -14.56 -29.69
C SER A 428 13.35 -14.03 -29.66
N PHE A 429 13.19 -12.79 -29.20
CA PHE A 429 11.92 -12.14 -28.96
C PHE A 429 11.93 -10.75 -29.58
N ASP A 430 10.84 -10.37 -30.23
CA ASP A 430 10.57 -8.98 -30.57
C ASP A 430 10.21 -8.22 -29.30
N ALA A 431 10.86 -7.08 -29.11
CA ALA A 431 10.50 -6.06 -28.13
C ALA A 431 10.00 -4.82 -28.90
N PRO A 432 8.73 -4.80 -29.34
CA PRO A 432 8.21 -3.78 -30.23
C PRO A 432 7.77 -2.53 -29.43
N LEU A 433 8.73 -1.83 -28.80
CA LEU A 433 8.43 -0.75 -27.85
C LEU A 433 7.77 0.46 -28.52
N GLU A 434 8.12 0.77 -29.78
CA GLU A 434 7.52 1.86 -30.55
C GLU A 434 6.10 1.47 -30.97
N THR A 435 5.93 0.26 -31.50
CA THR A 435 4.60 -0.27 -31.88
C THR A 435 3.65 -0.33 -30.68
N LEU A 436 4.16 -0.62 -29.48
CA LEU A 436 3.39 -0.62 -28.23
C LEU A 436 3.17 0.79 -27.64
N GLY A 437 3.77 1.83 -28.21
CA GLY A 437 3.62 3.22 -27.74
C GLY A 437 4.25 3.47 -26.36
N LEU A 438 5.37 2.83 -26.07
CA LEU A 438 6.05 2.91 -24.77
C LEU A 438 7.02 4.10 -24.64
N GLU A 439 6.87 5.12 -25.49
CA GLU A 439 7.65 6.36 -25.42
C GLU A 439 7.40 7.08 -24.09
N GLY A 440 8.47 7.40 -23.37
CA GLY A 440 8.42 8.05 -22.06
C GLY A 440 7.98 7.12 -20.92
N GLN A 441 7.79 5.82 -21.17
CA GLN A 441 7.32 4.87 -20.15
C GLN A 441 8.47 4.08 -19.52
N ALA A 442 8.28 3.70 -18.26
CA ALA A 442 9.09 2.69 -17.61
C ALA A 442 8.30 1.37 -17.52
N ILE A 443 8.96 0.27 -17.86
CA ILE A 443 8.39 -1.09 -17.84
C ILE A 443 9.31 -2.04 -17.08
N THR A 444 8.75 -3.17 -16.64
CA THR A 444 9.56 -4.31 -16.19
C THR A 444 9.32 -5.51 -17.09
N VAL A 445 10.38 -6.13 -17.57
CA VAL A 445 10.34 -7.33 -18.41
C VAL A 445 10.74 -8.54 -17.59
N PHE A 446 9.90 -9.57 -17.63
CA PHE A 446 10.03 -10.80 -16.87
C PHE A 446 10.32 -11.97 -17.80
N ALA A 447 11.26 -12.82 -17.41
CA ALA A 447 11.24 -14.22 -17.84
C ALA A 447 10.11 -14.94 -17.09
N SER A 448 9.09 -15.44 -17.81
CA SER A 448 7.87 -15.99 -17.23
C SER A 448 7.49 -17.34 -17.84
N GLY A 449 7.09 -18.31 -17.02
CA GLY A 449 6.80 -19.68 -17.44
C GLY A 449 8.03 -20.60 -17.38
N PHE A 450 7.91 -21.77 -18.00
CA PHE A 450 8.91 -22.86 -17.92
C PHE A 450 9.60 -23.10 -19.26
N LEU A 451 10.92 -23.26 -19.24
CA LEU A 451 11.71 -23.64 -20.41
C LEU A 451 11.41 -25.09 -20.84
N ASP A 452 11.15 -25.98 -19.88
CA ASP A 452 10.67 -27.34 -20.12
C ASP A 452 9.35 -27.60 -19.36
N PRO A 453 8.20 -27.26 -19.97
CA PRO A 453 6.89 -27.52 -19.38
C PRO A 453 6.65 -29.00 -19.03
N SER A 454 7.23 -29.93 -19.78
CA SER A 454 6.99 -31.37 -19.57
C SER A 454 7.53 -31.88 -18.24
N ASN A 455 8.55 -31.20 -17.70
CA ASN A 455 9.11 -31.43 -16.37
C ASN A 455 8.49 -30.55 -15.28
N ASN A 456 7.58 -29.65 -15.65
CA ASN A 456 6.97 -28.63 -14.79
C ASN A 456 5.44 -28.65 -14.89
N SER A 457 4.87 -29.83 -14.62
CA SER A 457 3.43 -30.10 -14.61
C SER A 457 2.67 -29.76 -15.89
N ASN A 458 3.35 -29.65 -17.03
CA ASN A 458 2.83 -29.09 -18.28
C ASN A 458 2.24 -27.68 -18.10
N GLY A 459 2.88 -26.88 -17.23
CA GLY A 459 2.53 -25.49 -17.00
C GLY A 459 2.84 -24.58 -18.20
N GLU A 460 2.61 -23.28 -18.01
CA GLU A 460 2.78 -22.27 -19.06
C GLU A 460 4.23 -22.22 -19.57
N ALA A 461 4.39 -22.20 -20.90
CA ALA A 461 5.70 -22.18 -21.54
C ALA A 461 6.42 -20.85 -21.33
N PHE A 462 7.75 -20.90 -21.37
CA PHE A 462 8.64 -19.76 -21.26
C PHE A 462 8.34 -18.68 -22.31
N GLY A 463 8.29 -17.43 -21.86
CA GLY A 463 8.27 -16.25 -22.71
C GLY A 463 8.75 -15.02 -21.96
N LEU A 464 8.99 -13.94 -22.71
CA LEU A 464 9.23 -12.62 -22.14
C LEU A 464 7.93 -11.84 -22.09
N TRP A 465 7.66 -11.23 -20.93
CA TRP A 465 6.43 -10.49 -20.66
C TRP A 465 6.75 -9.16 -20.01
N ALA A 466 5.99 -8.11 -20.29
CA ALA A 466 6.20 -6.78 -19.75
C ALA A 466 5.05 -6.33 -18.86
N SER A 467 5.36 -5.81 -17.66
CA SER A 467 4.41 -5.03 -16.86
C SER A 467 4.51 -3.55 -17.25
N LEU A 468 3.35 -2.89 -17.25
CA LEU A 468 3.23 -1.45 -17.39
C LEU A 468 2.93 -0.84 -16.02
N ALA A 469 3.31 0.42 -15.79
CA ALA A 469 3.00 1.13 -14.55
C ALA A 469 1.49 1.23 -14.28
N THR A 470 0.66 1.16 -15.33
CA THR A 470 -0.81 1.17 -15.24
C THR A 470 -1.40 -0.15 -14.73
N GLY A 471 -0.61 -1.22 -14.61
CA GLY A 471 -1.08 -2.55 -14.25
C GLY A 471 -1.89 -3.25 -15.34
N GLY A 472 -2.54 -4.36 -14.96
CA GLY A 472 -3.30 -5.25 -15.83
C GLY A 472 -2.54 -6.52 -16.22
N PRO A 473 -3.08 -7.32 -17.15
CA PRO A 473 -2.38 -8.47 -17.71
C PRO A 473 -1.03 -8.04 -18.30
N LEU A 474 0.01 -8.86 -18.10
CA LEU A 474 1.31 -8.59 -18.69
C LEU A 474 1.23 -8.64 -20.23
N VAL A 475 2.04 -7.80 -20.88
CA VAL A 475 2.11 -7.72 -22.35
C VAL A 475 3.15 -8.73 -22.85
N PRO A 476 2.79 -9.72 -23.69
CA PRO A 476 3.75 -10.67 -24.21
C PRO A 476 4.67 -10.03 -25.26
N LEU A 477 5.95 -10.36 -25.21
CA LEU A 477 6.93 -10.07 -26.25
C LEU A 477 7.02 -11.27 -27.19
N SER A 478 6.81 -11.06 -28.49
CA SER A 478 6.59 -12.15 -29.46
C SER A 478 7.89 -12.90 -29.78
N ASN A 479 7.88 -14.24 -29.80
CA ASN A 479 9.06 -15.05 -30.16
C ASN A 479 9.30 -15.05 -31.68
N THR A 480 10.53 -14.76 -32.13
CA THR A 480 10.91 -14.71 -33.55
C THR A 480 11.81 -15.83 -34.04
N THR A 481 12.44 -16.61 -33.15
CA THR A 481 13.33 -17.73 -33.55
C THR A 481 12.84 -19.11 -33.12
N GLY A 482 11.53 -19.32 -33.05
CA GLY A 482 10.98 -20.67 -33.04
C GLY A 482 11.32 -21.42 -34.33
N VAL A 483 12.46 -22.12 -34.36
CA VAL A 483 12.57 -23.39 -35.10
C VAL A 483 11.84 -24.45 -34.25
N ALA A 484 10.55 -24.21 -34.02
CA ALA A 484 9.54 -25.11 -33.52
C ALA A 484 8.21 -24.38 -33.66
N SER A 485 7.55 -24.61 -34.78
CA SER A 485 6.11 -24.35 -34.94
C SER A 485 5.53 -25.10 -36.14
N ILE A 486 6.32 -25.94 -36.82
CA ILE A 486 5.72 -26.97 -37.66
C ILE A 486 4.95 -27.91 -36.73
N SER A 487 5.57 -28.51 -35.72
CA SER A 487 4.93 -29.51 -34.82
C SER A 487 3.66 -29.04 -34.10
N GLU A 488 3.53 -27.74 -33.84
CA GLU A 488 2.34 -27.13 -33.21
C GLU A 488 1.23 -26.83 -34.22
N VAL A 489 1.56 -26.72 -35.51
CA VAL A 489 0.60 -26.51 -36.60
C VAL A 489 0.22 -27.83 -37.26
N ALA A 490 1.20 -28.70 -37.54
CA ALA A 490 1.08 -30.02 -38.17
C ALA A 490 2.34 -30.89 -37.97
N ASP A 491 2.23 -32.22 -38.00
CA ASP A 491 3.41 -33.10 -37.96
C ASP A 491 4.43 -32.79 -39.08
N ARG A 492 3.97 -32.34 -40.26
CA ARG A 492 4.82 -31.88 -41.36
C ARG A 492 4.10 -30.92 -42.30
N LEU A 493 4.83 -29.91 -42.77
CA LEU A 493 4.41 -28.99 -43.84
C LEU A 493 5.45 -28.96 -44.97
N SER A 494 5.01 -28.95 -46.23
CA SER A 494 5.88 -28.84 -47.40
C SER A 494 5.24 -27.99 -48.49
N LEU A 495 6.04 -27.29 -49.30
CA LEU A 495 5.56 -26.44 -50.38
C LEU A 495 6.18 -26.88 -51.71
N TYR A 496 5.35 -27.26 -52.69
CA TYR A 496 5.83 -27.68 -54.01
C TYR A 496 4.87 -27.31 -55.17
N PRO A 497 5.38 -27.03 -56.39
CA PRO A 497 6.80 -26.87 -56.71
C PRO A 497 7.36 -25.60 -56.07
N ASN A 498 8.60 -25.68 -55.60
CA ASN A 498 9.38 -24.51 -55.19
C ASN A 498 10.75 -24.60 -55.89
N PRO A 499 11.05 -23.75 -56.89
CA PRO A 499 10.33 -22.50 -57.22
C PRO A 499 8.98 -22.69 -57.94
N ALA A 500 8.03 -21.77 -57.72
CA ALA A 500 6.68 -21.74 -58.27
C ALA A 500 6.55 -20.70 -59.40
N SER A 501 5.77 -20.99 -60.46
CA SER A 501 5.55 -20.06 -61.60
C SER A 501 4.21 -19.34 -61.57
N SER A 502 3.14 -19.99 -61.11
CA SER A 502 1.80 -19.40 -60.96
C SER A 502 1.13 -19.77 -59.65
N SER A 503 1.42 -20.96 -59.12
CA SER A 503 0.91 -21.47 -57.85
C SER A 503 1.85 -22.53 -57.27
N ALA A 504 1.84 -22.69 -55.96
CA ALA A 504 2.42 -23.83 -55.23
C ALA A 504 1.31 -24.58 -54.46
N GLN A 505 1.58 -25.80 -54.04
CA GLN A 505 0.73 -26.59 -53.15
C GLN A 505 1.43 -26.69 -51.79
N LEU A 506 0.74 -26.21 -50.76
CA LEU A 506 1.09 -26.44 -49.36
C LEU A 506 0.52 -27.80 -48.95
N GLU A 507 1.37 -28.81 -48.82
CA GLU A 507 1.02 -30.13 -48.29
C GLU A 507 1.06 -30.12 -46.76
N ILE A 508 0.03 -30.71 -46.15
CA ILE A 508 -0.17 -30.75 -44.70
C ILE A 508 -0.31 -32.20 -44.26
N GLN A 509 0.49 -32.62 -43.29
CA GLN A 509 0.39 -33.95 -42.68
C GLN A 509 0.25 -33.82 -41.17
N GLY A 510 -0.80 -34.40 -40.59
CA GLY A 510 -1.00 -34.45 -39.14
C GLY A 510 -1.30 -33.09 -38.50
N ALA A 511 -2.22 -32.31 -39.09
CA ALA A 511 -2.63 -31.01 -38.56
C ALA A 511 -3.09 -31.08 -37.09
N LYS A 512 -2.70 -30.08 -36.29
CA LYS A 512 -3.06 -29.95 -34.86
C LYS A 512 -4.19 -28.94 -34.61
N THR A 513 -4.72 -28.34 -35.67
CA THR A 513 -5.81 -27.36 -35.67
C THR A 513 -6.86 -27.72 -36.72
N GLU A 514 -8.07 -27.17 -36.61
CA GLU A 514 -9.11 -27.25 -37.66
C GLU A 514 -8.97 -26.17 -38.74
N ARG A 515 -8.35 -25.02 -38.40
CA ARG A 515 -8.21 -23.87 -39.30
C ARG A 515 -6.82 -23.25 -39.19
N MET A 516 -6.30 -22.80 -40.33
CA MET A 516 -5.02 -22.08 -40.42
C MET A 516 -5.15 -20.85 -41.31
N SER A 517 -4.43 -19.80 -41.00
CA SER A 517 -4.29 -18.62 -41.83
C SER A 517 -3.00 -18.71 -42.66
N LEU A 518 -3.06 -18.21 -43.89
CA LEU A 518 -1.95 -18.25 -44.84
C LEU A 518 -1.63 -16.84 -45.32
N GLN A 519 -0.37 -16.42 -45.18
CA GLN A 519 0.10 -15.11 -45.62
C GLN A 519 1.45 -15.26 -46.32
N ILE A 520 1.79 -14.35 -47.23
CA ILE A 520 3.09 -14.29 -47.88
C ILE A 520 3.76 -12.98 -47.48
N ALA A 521 5.00 -13.09 -46.99
CA ALA A 521 5.86 -11.96 -46.68
C ALA A 521 7.10 -11.96 -47.58
N ASP A 522 7.64 -10.76 -47.86
CA ASP A 522 8.93 -10.63 -48.50
C ASP A 522 10.09 -10.93 -47.52
N MET A 523 11.33 -10.86 -48.01
CA MET A 523 12.53 -11.14 -47.19
C MET A 523 12.79 -10.11 -46.09
N SER A 524 12.09 -8.97 -46.09
CA SER A 524 12.12 -7.97 -45.01
C SER A 524 10.99 -8.16 -43.99
N GLY A 525 10.18 -9.22 -44.12
CA GLY A 525 9.08 -9.53 -43.20
C GLY A 525 7.79 -8.77 -43.50
N ARG A 526 7.76 -7.89 -44.51
CA ARG A 526 6.56 -7.17 -44.90
C ARG A 526 5.57 -8.12 -45.57
N MET A 527 4.33 -8.13 -45.09
CA MET A 527 3.24 -8.85 -45.75
C MET A 527 3.00 -8.28 -47.15
N VAL A 528 3.12 -9.14 -48.17
CA VAL A 528 2.89 -8.79 -49.58
C VAL A 528 1.60 -9.42 -50.12
N MET A 529 1.07 -10.45 -49.47
CA MET A 529 -0.20 -11.07 -49.85
C MET A 529 -0.84 -11.78 -48.65
N ASP A 530 -2.14 -11.62 -48.48
CA ASP A 530 -2.95 -12.41 -47.54
C ASP A 530 -3.80 -13.40 -48.32
N LEU A 531 -3.68 -14.69 -47.99
CA LEU A 531 -4.43 -15.77 -48.62
C LEU A 531 -5.66 -16.15 -47.79
N GLY A 532 -5.80 -15.62 -46.58
CA GLY A 532 -6.93 -15.84 -45.70
C GLY A 532 -6.95 -17.21 -45.00
N THR A 533 -8.05 -17.49 -44.32
CA THR A 533 -8.20 -18.68 -43.48
C THR A 533 -8.71 -19.90 -44.25
N HIS A 534 -8.04 -21.03 -44.07
CA HIS A 534 -8.31 -22.29 -44.74
C HIS A 534 -8.61 -23.41 -43.72
N ALA A 535 -9.40 -24.40 -44.14
CA ALA A 535 -9.60 -25.60 -43.35
C ALA A 535 -8.35 -26.49 -43.41
N ALA A 536 -7.91 -26.98 -42.25
CA ALA A 536 -6.73 -27.84 -42.11
C ALA A 536 -7.02 -29.32 -42.38
N THR A 537 -8.27 -29.67 -42.73
CA THR A 537 -8.74 -31.05 -42.98
C THR A 537 -8.39 -31.60 -44.36
N GLY A 538 -7.93 -30.74 -45.30
CA GLY A 538 -7.41 -31.17 -46.60
C GLY A 538 -5.89 -31.38 -46.53
N ASN A 539 -5.39 -32.47 -47.13
CA ASN A 539 -3.94 -32.75 -47.17
C ASN A 539 -3.13 -31.76 -48.01
N ALA A 540 -3.77 -30.83 -48.75
CA ALA A 540 -3.11 -29.81 -49.53
C ALA A 540 -3.94 -28.54 -49.70
N ILE A 541 -3.29 -27.36 -49.71
CA ILE A 541 -3.87 -26.05 -50.00
C ILE A 541 -3.12 -25.40 -51.16
N THR A 542 -3.85 -24.85 -52.13
CA THR A 542 -3.24 -24.13 -53.25
C THR A 542 -2.88 -22.70 -52.87
N VAL A 543 -1.60 -22.36 -53.04
CA VAL A 543 -1.01 -21.05 -52.79
C VAL A 543 -0.80 -20.35 -54.14
N ASN A 544 -1.64 -19.37 -54.48
CA ASN A 544 -1.53 -18.63 -55.74
C ASN A 544 -0.46 -17.53 -55.61
N VAL A 545 0.48 -17.49 -56.56
CA VAL A 545 1.62 -16.55 -56.55
C VAL A 545 1.71 -15.71 -57.83
N GLY A 546 0.75 -15.83 -58.74
CA GLY A 546 0.78 -15.19 -60.06
C GLY A 546 0.87 -13.66 -60.04
N ASP A 547 0.39 -13.03 -58.96
CA ASP A 547 0.42 -11.57 -58.78
C ASP A 547 1.71 -11.07 -58.11
N LEU A 548 2.59 -11.97 -57.67
CA LEU A 548 3.88 -11.62 -57.06
C LEU A 548 4.96 -11.40 -58.12
N ALA A 549 5.88 -10.46 -57.85
CA ALA A 549 7.07 -10.29 -58.67
C ALA A 549 8.05 -11.47 -58.46
N PRO A 550 8.87 -11.86 -59.47
CA PRO A 550 9.90 -12.89 -59.28
C PRO A 550 10.84 -12.53 -58.13
N GLY A 551 11.09 -13.49 -57.22
CA GLY A 551 11.86 -13.22 -56.01
C GLY A 551 11.73 -14.31 -54.96
N SER A 552 12.36 -14.07 -53.81
CA SER A 552 12.28 -14.93 -52.63
C SER A 552 11.29 -14.33 -51.63
N TYR A 553 10.45 -15.19 -51.07
CA TYR A 553 9.39 -14.87 -50.12
C TYR A 553 9.34 -15.95 -49.03
N ARG A 554 8.52 -15.71 -48.01
CA ARG A 554 8.12 -16.71 -47.01
C ARG A 554 6.61 -16.86 -47.01
N LEU A 555 6.14 -18.11 -47.06
CA LEU A 555 4.75 -18.45 -46.77
C LEU A 555 4.63 -18.65 -45.26
N ILE A 556 3.89 -17.77 -44.59
CA ILE A 556 3.55 -17.86 -43.17
C ILE A 556 2.27 -18.69 -43.04
N VAL A 557 2.30 -19.68 -42.15
CA VAL A 557 1.18 -20.52 -41.78
C VAL A 557 0.94 -20.34 -40.28
N SER A 558 -0.22 -19.80 -39.90
CA SER A 558 -0.54 -19.53 -38.49
C SER A 558 -1.86 -20.16 -38.04
N THR A 559 -1.95 -20.44 -36.75
CA THR A 559 -3.14 -20.83 -36.00
C THR A 559 -3.41 -19.77 -34.93
N ASN A 560 -4.38 -20.01 -34.04
CA ASN A 560 -4.60 -19.10 -32.91
C ASN A 560 -3.44 -19.11 -31.90
N ASP A 561 -2.68 -20.22 -31.85
CA ASP A 561 -1.75 -20.51 -30.77
C ASP A 561 -0.29 -20.60 -31.26
N ALA A 562 -0.06 -20.73 -32.58
CA ALA A 562 1.27 -20.92 -33.15
C ALA A 562 1.39 -20.36 -34.58
N ALA A 563 2.61 -20.02 -35.02
CA ALA A 563 2.87 -19.61 -36.40
C ALA A 563 4.22 -20.13 -36.90
N THR A 564 4.26 -20.63 -38.13
CA THR A 564 5.46 -21.14 -38.80
C THR A 564 5.64 -20.55 -40.20
N SER A 565 6.82 -20.68 -40.81
CA SER A 565 7.06 -20.19 -42.17
C SER A 565 7.83 -21.17 -43.04
N LEU A 566 7.48 -21.20 -44.33
CA LEU A 566 8.13 -22.01 -45.36
C LEU A 566 8.78 -21.09 -46.41
N PRO A 567 9.96 -21.42 -46.94
CA PRO A 567 10.56 -20.68 -48.04
C PRO A 567 9.72 -20.83 -49.31
N LEU A 568 9.56 -19.74 -50.06
CA LEU A 568 8.83 -19.69 -51.34
C LEU A 568 9.63 -18.87 -52.35
N HIS A 569 10.03 -19.47 -53.47
CA HIS A 569 10.65 -18.78 -54.59
C HIS A 569 9.67 -18.69 -55.76
N VAL A 570 9.51 -17.50 -56.32
CA VAL A 570 8.63 -17.24 -57.47
C VAL A 570 9.49 -17.00 -58.72
N LEU A 571 9.24 -17.79 -59.77
CA LEU A 571 9.85 -17.65 -61.10
C LEU A 571 8.82 -17.16 -62.13
N ARG A 572 9.31 -16.67 -63.26
CA ARG A 572 8.50 -16.40 -64.45
C ARG A 572 8.93 -17.24 -65.63
#